data_AF-A0A8B6CRF0-F1
#
_entry.id   AF-A0A8B6CRF0-F1
#
_cell.length_a   1.000
_cell.length_b   1.000
_cell.length_c   1.000
_cell.angle_alpha   90.00
_cell.angle_beta   90.00
_cell.angle_gamma   90.00
#
_symmetry.space_group_name_H-M   'P 1'
#
loop_
_entity.id
_entity.type
_entity.pdbx_description
1 polymer ?
#
loop_
_entity_poly.entity_id
_entity_poly.type
_entity_poly.pdbx_seq_one_letter_code
_entity_poly.pdbx_strand_id
1 'polypeptide(L)'
;MVDAAQEEVQLTARNDGLCVSVDGAWQKRGSGRGYDSLSGTNSGKVLGCSLRSKFCKVCDIAKSKKATPKPHNCNINWEGSSKAMEQDMVIEMVSKQEKAGHSVSTIVADDDTTAISRLISVVNPGIKKKSDRNHVRKNLTSKLYSFQPKHKSLSKKVIAYLQKCINYMISQNQGNEEGISQGFDAISLHPFGDHTLCNPNWCSHVEDPLKKYKSLPYGRPLTDSALQKCLIDFFAEL
;
A
#
# COMPACT_ATOMS: atom_id res chain seq x y z
N MET A 1 20.98 -1.21 13.67
CA MET A 1 20.31 -0.35 12.67
C MET A 1 21.24 0.06 11.55
N VAL A 2 22.49 0.47 11.84
CA VAL A 2 23.49 0.79 10.79
C VAL A 2 23.70 -0.37 9.82
N ASP A 3 23.88 -1.59 10.33
CA ASP A 3 24.08 -2.79 9.50
C ASP A 3 22.87 -3.10 8.60
N ALA A 4 21.65 -2.82 9.08
CA ALA A 4 20.42 -3.05 8.31
C ALA A 4 20.25 -2.04 7.17
N ALA A 5 20.67 -0.78 7.39
CA ALA A 5 20.69 0.23 6.34
C ALA A 5 21.73 -0.08 5.27
N GLN A 6 22.91 -0.53 5.66
CA GLN A 6 23.96 -0.95 4.71
C GLN A 6 23.55 -2.17 3.90
N GLU A 7 22.89 -3.15 4.51
CA GLU A 7 22.35 -4.32 3.80
C GLU A 7 21.23 -3.93 2.83
N GLU A 8 20.34 -3.01 3.19
CA GLU A 8 19.34 -2.48 2.27
C GLU A 8 19.99 -1.75 1.09
N VAL A 9 21.07 -0.97 1.31
CA VAL A 9 21.84 -0.35 0.21
C VAL A 9 22.41 -1.40 -0.72
N GLN A 10 22.97 -2.50 -0.18
CA GLN A 10 23.53 -3.58 -1.00
C GLN A 10 22.45 -4.35 -1.79
N LEU A 11 21.27 -4.55 -1.21
CA LEU A 11 20.14 -5.22 -1.85
C LEU A 11 19.42 -4.33 -2.87
N THR A 12 19.49 -3.01 -2.69
CA THR A 12 18.97 -2.03 -3.65
C THR A 12 19.96 -1.98 -4.82
N ALA A 13 19.79 -2.89 -5.79
CA ALA A 13 20.74 -3.21 -6.86
C ALA A 13 21.03 -2.08 -7.89
N ARG A 14 20.79 -0.82 -7.57
CA ARG A 14 21.15 0.35 -8.38
C ARG A 14 21.60 1.46 -7.43
N ASN A 15 22.65 2.19 -7.80
CA ASN A 15 23.22 3.36 -7.10
C ASN A 15 22.24 4.54 -6.89
N ASP A 16 20.93 4.28 -6.86
CA ASP A 16 19.86 5.25 -6.89
C ASP A 16 19.32 5.59 -5.48
N GLY A 17 19.94 5.11 -4.39
CA GLY A 17 19.52 5.40 -3.00
C GLY A 17 18.49 4.43 -2.42
N LEU A 18 18.23 4.54 -1.11
CA LEU A 18 17.37 3.63 -0.34
C LEU A 18 15.88 3.73 -0.74
N CYS A 19 15.24 2.57 -0.90
CA CYS A 19 13.78 2.44 -1.02
C CYS A 19 13.18 1.98 0.31
N VAL A 20 12.37 2.85 0.92
CA VAL A 20 11.88 2.67 2.29
C VAL A 20 10.36 2.64 2.35
N SER A 21 9.81 1.73 3.14
CA SER A 21 8.39 1.67 3.47
C SER A 21 8.16 2.38 4.80
N VAL A 22 7.12 3.19 4.84
CA VAL A 22 6.65 3.87 6.06
C VAL A 22 5.25 3.37 6.37
N ASP A 23 5.03 2.92 7.60
CA ASP A 23 3.69 2.61 8.12
C ASP A 23 3.49 3.31 9.47
N GLY A 24 2.43 4.11 9.57
CA GLY A 24 2.03 4.83 10.78
C GLY A 24 0.94 4.04 11.53
N ALA A 25 1.31 3.40 12.63
CA ALA A 25 0.40 2.67 13.50
C ALA A 25 -0.10 3.58 14.64
N TRP A 26 -1.36 3.98 14.56
CA TRP A 26 -2.06 4.58 15.70
C TRP A 26 -2.23 3.57 16.83
N GLN A 27 -1.89 3.94 18.07
CA GLN A 27 -2.25 3.15 19.24
C GLN A 27 -3.78 3.00 19.34
N LYS A 28 -4.31 1.90 18.81
CA LYS A 28 -5.66 1.41 19.13
C LYS A 28 -5.63 0.75 20.51
N ARG A 29 -6.73 0.78 21.26
CA ARG A 29 -6.84 0.08 22.56
C ARG A 29 -6.63 -1.42 22.37
N GLY A 30 -5.39 -1.87 22.47
CA GLY A 30 -4.93 -3.25 22.28
C GLY A 30 -3.52 -3.39 22.85
N SER A 31 -3.12 -4.61 23.20
CA SER A 31 -1.94 -4.93 24.03
C SER A 31 -0.59 -4.56 23.38
N GLY A 32 -0.22 -3.28 23.45
CA GLY A 32 1.16 -2.80 23.64
C GLY A 32 2.23 -3.15 22.61
N ARG A 33 1.89 -3.64 21.42
CA ARG A 33 2.85 -4.08 20.39
C ARG A 33 2.63 -3.44 19.01
N GLY A 34 2.19 -2.19 18.98
CA GLY A 34 2.20 -1.36 17.77
C GLY A 34 3.45 -0.47 17.81
N TYR A 35 4.40 -0.71 16.91
CA TYR A 35 5.62 0.09 16.78
C TYR A 35 5.71 0.60 15.35
N ASP A 36 5.91 1.91 15.21
CA ASP A 36 6.14 2.57 13.93
C ASP A 36 7.59 2.34 13.52
N SER A 37 7.79 1.92 12.26
CA SER A 37 9.14 1.68 11.75
C SER A 37 9.26 2.05 10.28
N LEU A 38 10.35 2.76 9.97
CA LEU A 38 10.89 2.84 8.62
C LEU A 38 11.50 1.48 8.31
N SER A 39 10.97 0.77 7.31
CA SER A 39 11.45 -0.56 6.95
C SER A 39 12.03 -0.59 5.54
N GLY A 40 13.13 -1.29 5.34
CA GLY A 40 13.72 -1.53 4.03
C GLY A 40 12.77 -2.38 3.18
N THR A 41 12.51 -1.94 1.95
CA THR A 41 11.57 -2.64 1.07
C THR A 41 12.11 -3.98 0.56
N ASN A 42 13.45 -4.12 0.46
CA ASN A 42 14.10 -5.32 -0.04
C ASN A 42 14.54 -6.26 1.10
N SER A 43 15.09 -5.72 2.19
CA SER A 43 15.55 -6.49 3.36
C SER A 43 14.41 -6.84 4.32
N GLY A 44 13.32 -6.07 4.33
CA GLY A 44 12.25 -6.16 5.32
C GLY A 44 12.68 -5.76 6.74
N LYS A 45 13.87 -5.16 6.90
CA LYS A 45 14.43 -4.79 8.22
C LYS A 45 14.04 -3.37 8.61
N VAL A 46 13.94 -3.14 9.92
CA VAL A 46 13.71 -1.80 10.47
C VAL A 46 14.98 -0.96 10.35
N LEU A 47 14.90 0.09 9.54
CA LEU A 47 15.95 1.09 9.30
C LEU A 47 15.90 2.23 10.32
N GLY A 48 14.73 2.50 10.89
CA GLY A 48 14.56 3.52 11.92
C GLY A 48 13.18 3.43 12.57
N CYS A 49 13.07 3.94 13.79
CA CYS A 49 11.79 4.17 14.45
C CYS A 49 11.81 5.55 15.09
N SER A 50 10.64 6.16 15.18
CA SER A 50 10.42 7.37 15.97
C SER A 50 9.13 7.20 16.76
N LEU A 51 8.98 8.00 17.83
CA LEU A 51 7.78 8.01 18.65
C LEU A 51 7.38 9.45 18.88
N ARG A 52 6.09 9.73 18.65
CA ARG A 52 5.45 10.95 19.13
C ARG A 52 4.34 10.56 20.09
N SER A 53 4.22 11.28 21.21
CA SER A 53 3.14 11.10 22.17
C SER A 53 2.62 12.44 22.68
N LYS A 54 1.30 12.55 22.75
CA LYS A 54 0.55 13.65 23.40
C LYS A 54 0.04 13.26 24.78
N PHE A 55 0.22 12.01 25.17
CA PHE A 55 -0.42 11.45 26.36
C PHE A 55 0.62 10.90 27.33
N CYS A 56 0.49 11.31 28.58
CA CYS A 56 1.14 10.68 29.73
C CYS A 56 0.11 10.54 30.84
N LYS A 57 -0.04 9.34 31.39
CA LYS A 57 -0.99 9.03 32.45
C LYS A 57 -0.75 9.88 33.71
N VAL A 58 0.51 10.12 34.07
CA VAL A 58 0.85 10.93 35.26
C VAL A 58 0.43 12.38 35.06
N CYS A 59 0.71 12.95 33.87
CA CYS A 59 0.29 14.30 33.50
C CYS A 59 -1.23 14.42 33.41
N ASP A 60 -1.91 13.42 32.85
CA ASP A 60 -3.36 13.42 32.67
C ASP A 60 -4.09 13.42 34.02
N ILE A 61 -3.67 12.55 34.96
CA ILE A 61 -4.21 12.51 36.32
C ILE A 61 -3.98 13.84 37.05
N ALA A 62 -2.80 14.44 36.91
CA ALA A 62 -2.48 15.72 37.52
C ALA A 62 -3.38 16.84 36.96
N LYS A 63 -3.61 16.84 35.64
CA LYS A 63 -4.53 17.77 34.96
C LYS A 63 -5.96 17.59 35.44
N SER A 64 -6.47 16.36 35.57
CA SER A 64 -7.81 16.09 36.11
C SER A 64 -7.97 16.59 37.54
N LYS A 65 -6.91 16.54 38.34
CA LYS A 65 -6.89 16.98 39.74
C LYS A 65 -6.50 18.45 39.93
N LYS A 66 -6.27 19.21 38.85
CA LYS A 66 -5.74 20.59 38.87
C LYS A 66 -4.49 20.74 39.76
N ALA A 67 -3.65 19.70 39.78
CA ALA A 67 -2.43 19.64 40.58
C ALA A 67 -1.20 19.61 39.67
N THR A 68 -0.03 19.92 40.23
CA THR A 68 1.24 19.75 39.52
C THR A 68 1.57 18.25 39.37
N PRO A 69 2.05 17.81 38.19
CA PRO A 69 2.48 16.42 38.02
C PRO A 69 3.61 16.08 38.98
N LYS A 70 3.56 14.88 39.59
CA LYS A 70 4.69 14.35 40.34
C LYS A 70 5.90 14.19 39.39
N PRO A 71 7.15 14.36 39.87
CA PRO A 71 8.34 14.05 39.08
C PRO A 71 8.25 12.64 38.50
N HIS A 72 8.38 12.53 37.18
CA HIS A 72 8.34 11.27 36.44
C HIS A 72 9.04 11.42 35.10
N ASN A 73 9.35 10.30 34.45
CA ASN A 73 9.85 10.32 33.08
C ASN A 73 8.67 10.54 32.11
N CYS A 74 8.45 11.80 31.73
CA CYS A 74 7.34 12.16 30.85
C CYS A 74 7.65 11.79 29.41
N ASN A 75 6.75 11.04 28.77
CA ASN A 75 6.91 10.64 27.37
C ASN A 75 6.21 11.60 26.40
N ILE A 76 5.63 12.71 26.88
CA ILE A 76 5.00 13.70 26.01
C ILE A 76 6.10 14.49 25.31
N ASN A 77 6.12 14.41 23.98
CA ASN A 77 7.10 15.08 23.13
C ASN A 77 6.43 15.72 21.89
N TRP A 78 5.09 15.83 21.89
CA TRP A 78 4.34 16.38 20.78
C TRP A 78 3.21 17.31 21.25
N GLU A 79 3.21 18.53 20.73
CA GLU A 79 2.20 19.55 21.04
C GLU A 79 1.26 19.83 19.86
N GLY A 80 1.64 19.45 18.64
CA GLY A 80 0.87 19.67 17.41
C GLY A 80 -0.38 18.81 17.26
N SER A 81 -1.05 18.92 16.11
CA SER A 81 -2.16 18.03 15.75
C SER A 81 -1.70 16.58 15.69
N SER A 82 -2.57 15.62 16.09
CA SER A 82 -2.23 14.21 15.98
C SER A 82 -1.87 13.84 14.55
N LYS A 83 -2.63 14.34 13.55
CA LYS A 83 -2.37 14.08 12.11
C LYS A 83 -0.97 14.46 11.63
N ALA A 84 -0.29 15.39 12.31
CA ALA A 84 1.04 15.85 11.94
C ALA A 84 2.16 15.03 12.63
N MET A 85 1.84 14.14 13.57
CA MET A 85 2.81 13.28 14.27
C MET A 85 3.52 12.34 13.29
N GLU A 86 2.74 11.68 12.42
CA GLU A 86 3.28 10.76 11.42
C GLU A 86 4.23 11.48 10.47
N GLN A 87 3.83 12.65 9.95
CA GLN A 87 4.65 13.47 9.06
C GLN A 87 6.00 13.83 9.69
N ASP A 88 5.97 14.31 10.94
CA ASP A 88 7.16 14.71 11.67
C ASP A 88 8.09 13.53 11.98
N MET A 89 7.52 12.37 12.34
CA MET A 89 8.27 11.14 12.57
C MET A 89 9.00 10.69 11.30
N VAL A 90 8.34 10.75 10.14
CA VAL A 90 8.97 10.37 8.86
C VAL A 90 10.08 11.34 8.49
N ILE A 91 9.86 12.65 8.64
CA ILE A 91 10.90 13.67 8.40
C ILE A 91 12.11 13.39 9.29
N GLU A 92 11.91 13.12 10.58
CA GLU A 92 13.00 12.81 11.50
C GLU A 92 13.75 11.54 11.09
N MET A 93 13.05 10.46 10.74
CA MET A 93 13.66 9.20 10.35
C MET A 93 14.47 9.33 9.06
N VAL A 94 13.92 9.98 8.03
CA VAL A 94 14.63 10.19 6.76
C VAL A 94 15.84 11.11 6.97
N SER A 95 15.68 12.20 7.72
CA SER A 95 16.81 13.11 8.03
C SER A 95 17.94 12.41 8.78
N LYS A 96 17.62 11.44 9.66
CA LYS A 96 18.64 10.63 10.34
C LYS A 96 19.39 9.72 9.37
N GLN A 97 18.70 9.14 8.39
CA GLN A 97 19.35 8.31 7.37
C GLN A 97 20.27 9.14 6.46
N GLU A 98 19.83 10.32 6.03
CA GLU A 98 20.67 11.23 5.22
C GLU A 98 21.91 11.68 5.98
N LYS A 99 21.77 12.04 7.26
CA LYS A 99 22.92 12.37 8.14
C LYS A 99 23.86 11.18 8.34
N ALA A 100 23.35 9.96 8.29
CA ALA A 100 24.15 8.74 8.36
C ALA A 100 24.81 8.38 7.01
N GLY A 101 24.65 9.20 5.97
CA GLY A 101 25.23 8.96 4.63
C GLY A 101 24.38 8.08 3.72
N HIS A 102 23.13 7.78 4.11
CA HIS A 102 22.22 6.95 3.32
C HIS A 102 21.11 7.82 2.70
N SER A 103 21.27 8.17 1.43
CA SER A 103 20.25 8.94 0.70
C SER A 103 19.02 8.09 0.42
N VAL A 104 17.84 8.58 0.82
CA VAL A 104 16.55 7.95 0.50
C VAL A 104 16.05 8.48 -0.83
N SER A 105 15.67 7.59 -1.74
CA SER A 105 15.22 7.99 -3.08
C SER A 105 13.78 7.64 -3.37
N THR A 106 13.26 6.60 -2.75
CA THR A 106 11.88 6.16 -2.94
C THR A 106 11.22 5.90 -1.60
N ILE A 107 10.04 6.47 -1.41
CA ILE A 107 9.21 6.24 -0.23
C ILE A 107 7.93 5.54 -0.66
N VAL A 108 7.70 4.35 -0.09
CA VAL A 108 6.44 3.62 -0.20
C VAL A 108 5.58 3.98 1.01
N ALA A 109 4.43 4.58 0.76
CA ALA A 109 3.51 5.01 1.81
C ALA A 109 2.06 5.03 1.31
N ASP A 110 1.12 5.15 2.24
CA ASP A 110 -0.32 5.23 1.94
C ASP A 110 -0.67 6.48 1.09
N ASP A 111 -1.84 6.48 0.44
CA ASP A 111 -2.24 7.58 -0.44
C ASP A 111 -2.71 8.86 0.27
N ASP A 112 -2.40 9.06 1.55
CA ASP A 112 -2.61 10.38 2.18
C ASP A 112 -1.60 11.40 1.59
N THR A 113 -2.05 12.06 0.53
CA THR A 113 -1.28 12.93 -0.35
C THR A 113 -0.69 14.15 0.36
N THR A 114 -1.29 14.57 1.48
CA THR A 114 -0.85 15.78 2.20
C THR A 114 0.40 15.56 3.05
N ALA A 115 0.56 14.36 3.61
CA ALA A 115 1.70 14.01 4.46
C ALA A 115 3.00 13.88 3.67
N ILE A 116 2.91 13.20 2.53
CA ILE A 116 4.09 12.84 1.72
C ILE A 116 4.57 14.01 0.88
N SER A 117 3.65 14.85 0.38
CA SER A 117 4.03 16.05 -0.38
C SER A 117 4.86 17.03 0.46
N ARG A 118 4.49 17.21 1.74
CA ARG A 118 5.24 18.05 2.67
C ARG A 118 6.63 17.47 2.96
N LEU A 119 6.73 16.16 3.17
CA LEU A 119 8.00 15.46 3.34
C LEU A 119 8.94 15.67 2.13
N ILE A 120 8.46 15.45 0.91
CA ILE A 120 9.24 15.65 -0.32
C ILE A 120 9.73 17.10 -0.42
N SER A 121 8.87 18.07 -0.08
CA SER A 121 9.24 19.50 -0.14
C SER A 121 10.27 19.92 0.90
N VAL A 122 10.29 19.27 2.07
CA VAL A 122 11.15 19.66 3.21
C VAL A 122 12.50 18.96 3.20
N VAL A 123 12.54 17.70 2.78
CA VAL A 123 13.76 16.87 2.85
C VAL A 123 14.52 16.90 1.53
N ASN A 124 13.90 16.41 0.46
CA ASN A 124 14.53 16.32 -0.85
C ASN A 124 13.47 16.21 -1.96
N PRO A 125 13.35 17.21 -2.85
CA PRO A 125 12.41 17.18 -3.96
C PRO A 125 12.60 16.00 -4.94
N GLY A 126 13.77 15.36 -4.93
CA GLY A 126 14.08 14.20 -5.77
C GLY A 126 13.47 12.88 -5.29
N ILE A 127 12.86 12.82 -4.11
CA ILE A 127 12.27 11.60 -3.56
C ILE A 127 11.01 11.22 -4.35
N LYS A 128 10.99 10.01 -4.91
CA LYS A 128 9.83 9.44 -5.59
C LYS A 128 8.88 8.81 -4.58
N LYS A 129 7.60 9.16 -4.65
CA LYS A 129 6.54 8.44 -3.94
C LYS A 129 6.11 7.22 -4.76
N LYS A 130 5.96 6.06 -4.09
CA LYS A 130 5.21 4.91 -4.60
C LYS A 130 4.05 4.60 -3.64
N SER A 131 2.90 4.24 -4.18
CA SER A 131 1.76 3.82 -3.37
C SER A 131 1.97 2.38 -2.86
N ASP A 132 1.54 2.10 -1.63
CA ASP A 132 1.58 0.72 -1.11
C ASP A 132 0.69 -0.21 -1.96
N ARG A 133 1.18 -1.44 -2.17
CA ARG A 133 0.48 -2.50 -2.92
C ARG A 133 -0.91 -2.75 -2.36
N ASN A 134 -1.09 -2.72 -1.04
CA ASN A 134 -2.42 -2.94 -0.45
C ASN A 134 -3.36 -1.77 -0.75
N HIS A 135 -2.82 -0.55 -0.79
CA HIS A 135 -3.59 0.64 -1.13
C HIS A 135 -4.04 0.61 -2.60
N VAL A 136 -3.13 0.28 -3.52
CA VAL A 136 -3.46 0.10 -4.95
C VAL A 136 -4.56 -0.95 -5.13
N ARG A 137 -4.45 -2.10 -4.45
CA ARG A 137 -5.48 -3.16 -4.46
C ARG A 137 -6.84 -2.68 -3.92
N LYS A 138 -6.84 -1.89 -2.85
CA LYS A 138 -8.07 -1.31 -2.28
C LYS A 138 -8.70 -0.29 -3.22
N ASN A 139 -7.91 0.59 -3.85
CA ASN A 139 -8.42 1.59 -4.78
C ASN A 139 -9.06 0.93 -6.01
N LEU A 140 -8.39 -0.07 -6.57
CA LEU A 140 -8.93 -0.87 -7.68
C LEU A 140 -10.24 -1.56 -7.30
N THR A 141 -10.29 -2.16 -6.11
CA THR A 141 -11.50 -2.78 -5.56
C THR A 141 -12.65 -1.77 -5.40
N SER A 142 -12.36 -0.61 -4.82
CA SER A 142 -13.36 0.43 -4.57
C SER A 142 -13.95 0.95 -5.88
N LYS A 143 -13.13 1.09 -6.94
CA LYS A 143 -13.61 1.42 -8.29
C LYS A 143 -14.53 0.32 -8.86
N LEU A 144 -14.20 -0.97 -8.70
CA LEU A 144 -15.12 -2.04 -9.11
C LEU A 144 -16.47 -1.96 -8.37
N TYR A 145 -16.47 -1.66 -7.07
CA TYR A 145 -17.72 -1.47 -6.33
C TYR A 145 -18.52 -0.24 -6.79
N SER A 146 -17.88 0.82 -7.31
CA SER A 146 -18.59 1.99 -7.83
C SER A 146 -19.31 1.72 -9.16
N PHE A 147 -18.91 0.67 -9.89
CA PHE A 147 -19.58 0.23 -11.12
C PHE A 147 -20.79 -0.68 -10.86
N GLN A 148 -20.86 -1.31 -9.69
CA GLN A 148 -21.96 -2.22 -9.32
C GLN A 148 -23.38 -1.62 -9.43
N PRO A 149 -23.63 -0.34 -9.09
CA PRO A 149 -24.95 0.27 -9.27
C PRO A 149 -25.41 0.30 -10.73
N LYS A 150 -24.46 0.51 -11.67
CA LYS A 150 -24.71 0.60 -13.11
C LYS A 150 -24.76 -0.78 -13.78
N HIS A 151 -23.99 -1.74 -13.28
CA HIS A 151 -23.89 -3.09 -13.84
C HIS A 151 -24.24 -4.14 -12.78
N LYS A 152 -25.49 -4.63 -12.78
CA LYS A 152 -25.97 -5.62 -11.81
C LYS A 152 -25.29 -7.00 -11.95
N SER A 153 -24.74 -7.28 -13.13
CA SER A 153 -23.89 -8.43 -13.43
C SER A 153 -22.64 -8.48 -12.53
N LEU A 154 -22.15 -7.32 -12.08
CA LEU A 154 -21.03 -7.17 -11.16
C LEU A 154 -21.46 -7.41 -9.69
N SER A 155 -21.85 -8.65 -9.39
CA SER A 155 -22.17 -9.06 -8.03
C SER A 155 -20.93 -9.05 -7.12
N LYS A 156 -21.14 -9.05 -5.79
CA LYS A 156 -20.03 -9.15 -4.81
C LYS A 156 -19.12 -10.37 -5.07
N LYS A 157 -19.70 -11.49 -5.54
CA LYS A 157 -18.97 -12.72 -5.87
C LYS A 157 -18.08 -12.54 -7.11
N VAL A 158 -18.56 -11.80 -8.11
CA VAL A 158 -17.81 -11.46 -9.33
C VAL A 158 -16.68 -10.48 -9.01
N ILE A 159 -16.92 -9.48 -8.15
CA ILE A 159 -15.86 -8.57 -7.70
C ILE A 159 -14.76 -9.35 -6.98
N ALA A 160 -15.11 -10.24 -6.05
CA ALA A 160 -14.15 -11.11 -5.38
C ALA A 160 -13.36 -12.01 -6.34
N TYR A 161 -14.00 -12.45 -7.42
CA TYR A 161 -13.33 -13.19 -8.49
C TYR A 161 -12.30 -12.33 -9.23
N LEU A 162 -12.69 -11.15 -9.70
CA LEU A 162 -11.79 -10.22 -10.39
C LEU A 162 -10.60 -9.84 -9.52
N GLN A 163 -10.84 -9.53 -8.24
CA GLN A 163 -9.77 -9.28 -7.26
C GLN A 163 -8.78 -10.43 -7.18
N LYS A 164 -9.27 -11.67 -7.16
CA LYS A 164 -8.42 -12.86 -7.15
C LYS A 164 -7.57 -12.90 -8.42
N CYS A 165 -8.16 -12.76 -9.60
CA CYS A 165 -7.45 -12.76 -10.89
C CYS A 165 -6.37 -11.67 -10.95
N ILE A 166 -6.70 -10.44 -10.56
CA ILE A 166 -5.75 -9.32 -10.51
C ILE A 166 -4.59 -9.62 -9.56
N ASN A 167 -4.87 -10.17 -8.38
CA ASN A 167 -3.83 -10.49 -7.40
C ASN A 167 -2.86 -11.56 -7.92
N TYR A 168 -3.35 -12.59 -8.60
CA TYR A 168 -2.49 -13.57 -9.24
C TYR A 168 -1.65 -12.94 -10.35
N MET A 169 -2.26 -12.14 -11.23
CA MET A 169 -1.57 -11.46 -12.32
C MET A 169 -0.44 -10.55 -11.81
N ILE A 170 -0.70 -9.71 -10.80
CA ILE A 170 0.32 -8.83 -10.20
C ILE A 170 1.44 -9.65 -9.55
N SER A 171 1.10 -10.74 -8.87
CA SER A 171 2.11 -11.59 -8.21
C SER A 171 3.01 -12.31 -9.21
N GLN A 172 2.52 -12.65 -10.41
CA GLN A 172 3.29 -13.32 -11.46
C GLN A 172 4.16 -12.34 -12.25
N ASN A 173 3.73 -11.09 -12.41
CA ASN A 173 4.44 -10.06 -13.18
C ASN A 173 5.23 -9.09 -12.30
N GLN A 174 5.78 -9.56 -11.18
CA GLN A 174 6.58 -8.69 -10.29
C GLN A 174 7.82 -8.15 -11.02
N GLY A 175 7.92 -6.83 -11.12
CA GLY A 175 9.01 -6.15 -11.82
C GLY A 175 8.87 -6.12 -13.36
N ASN A 176 7.76 -6.62 -13.91
CA ASN A 176 7.46 -6.59 -15.34
C ASN A 176 6.24 -5.70 -15.62
N GLU A 177 6.48 -4.43 -15.94
CA GLU A 177 5.43 -3.43 -16.19
C GLU A 177 4.59 -3.79 -17.43
N GLU A 178 5.22 -4.24 -18.52
CA GLU A 178 4.53 -4.68 -19.74
C GLU A 178 3.62 -5.88 -19.48
N GLY A 179 4.09 -6.85 -18.69
CA GLY A 179 3.30 -8.02 -18.29
C GLY A 179 2.11 -7.66 -17.41
N ILE A 180 2.20 -6.60 -16.61
CA ILE A 180 1.07 -6.08 -15.83
C ILE A 180 0.03 -5.45 -16.75
N SER A 181 0.46 -4.62 -17.72
CA SER A 181 -0.44 -4.00 -18.70
C SER A 181 -1.20 -5.05 -19.53
N GLN A 182 -0.48 -6.00 -20.14
CA GLN A 182 -1.08 -7.13 -20.85
C GLN A 182 -2.00 -7.97 -19.96
N GLY A 183 -1.63 -8.10 -18.67
CA GLY A 183 -2.43 -8.78 -17.68
C GLY A 183 -3.78 -8.11 -17.42
N PHE A 184 -3.83 -6.77 -17.43
CA PHE A 184 -5.09 -6.04 -17.30
C PHE A 184 -5.97 -6.20 -18.54
N ASP A 185 -5.39 -6.16 -19.73
CA ASP A 185 -6.12 -6.44 -20.98
C ASP A 185 -6.74 -7.84 -20.93
N ALA A 186 -5.97 -8.84 -20.51
CA ALA A 186 -6.45 -10.20 -20.36
C ALA A 186 -7.59 -10.31 -19.34
N ILE A 187 -7.52 -9.58 -18.22
CA ILE A 187 -8.57 -9.58 -17.17
C ILE A 187 -9.84 -8.87 -17.65
N SER A 188 -9.74 -7.92 -18.58
CA SER A 188 -10.91 -7.25 -19.16
C SER A 188 -11.74 -8.19 -20.04
N LEU A 189 -11.09 -9.18 -20.67
CA LEU A 189 -11.68 -10.18 -21.58
C LEU A 189 -12.06 -11.49 -20.88
N HIS A 190 -11.20 -11.95 -19.97
CA HIS A 190 -11.28 -13.26 -19.33
C HIS A 190 -12.64 -13.61 -18.70
N PRO A 191 -13.31 -12.73 -17.92
CA PRO A 191 -14.60 -13.04 -17.29
C PRO A 191 -15.74 -13.23 -18.29
N PHE A 192 -15.54 -12.77 -19.54
CA PHE A 192 -16.50 -12.84 -20.64
C PHE A 192 -16.23 -14.05 -21.56
N GLY A 193 -15.27 -14.90 -21.20
CA GLY A 193 -14.97 -16.14 -21.91
C GLY A 193 -13.96 -15.98 -23.04
N ASP A 194 -13.39 -14.78 -23.22
CA ASP A 194 -12.30 -14.55 -24.14
C ASP A 194 -10.96 -14.70 -23.41
N HIS A 195 -10.22 -15.74 -23.80
CA HIS A 195 -8.93 -16.11 -23.22
C HIS A 195 -7.75 -15.88 -24.16
N THR A 196 -7.94 -15.14 -25.27
CA THR A 196 -6.91 -14.90 -26.29
C THR A 196 -5.66 -14.24 -25.72
N LEU A 197 -5.82 -13.33 -24.75
CA LEU A 197 -4.72 -12.62 -24.09
C LEU A 197 -4.30 -13.28 -22.75
N CYS A 198 -4.92 -14.40 -22.37
CA CYS A 198 -4.61 -15.06 -21.11
C CYS A 198 -3.31 -15.87 -21.18
N ASN A 199 -2.55 -15.88 -20.09
CA ASN A 199 -1.37 -16.74 -19.96
C ASN A 199 -1.77 -18.09 -19.31
N PRO A 200 -1.32 -19.24 -19.85
CA PRO A 200 -1.59 -20.56 -19.28
C PRO A 200 -1.24 -20.69 -17.79
N ASN A 201 -0.20 -19.99 -17.33
CA ASN A 201 0.30 -20.06 -15.95
C ASN A 201 -0.72 -19.61 -14.90
N TRP A 202 -1.71 -18.80 -15.27
CA TRP A 202 -2.75 -18.36 -14.33
C TRP A 202 -4.17 -18.65 -14.82
N CYS A 203 -4.38 -18.87 -16.12
CA CYS A 203 -5.68 -19.12 -16.70
C CYS A 203 -5.83 -20.58 -17.13
N SER A 204 -6.48 -21.39 -16.30
CA SER A 204 -6.75 -22.79 -16.65
C SER A 204 -7.74 -22.98 -17.80
N HIS A 205 -8.40 -21.91 -18.26
CA HIS A 205 -9.32 -21.95 -19.38
C HIS A 205 -8.61 -21.87 -20.73
N VAL A 206 -7.31 -21.54 -20.76
CA VAL A 206 -6.49 -21.62 -21.97
C VAL A 206 -6.30 -23.08 -22.40
N GLU A 207 -6.04 -23.97 -21.43
CA GLU A 207 -5.87 -25.41 -21.66
C GLU A 207 -7.21 -26.17 -21.69
N ASP A 208 -8.18 -25.74 -20.88
CA ASP A 208 -9.52 -26.34 -20.80
C ASP A 208 -10.63 -25.28 -20.97
N PRO A 209 -10.98 -24.91 -22.22
CA PRO A 209 -11.99 -23.88 -22.50
C PRO A 209 -13.39 -24.22 -21.99
N LEU A 210 -13.71 -25.50 -21.80
CA LEU A 210 -15.02 -25.97 -21.35
C LEU A 210 -15.16 -25.99 -19.82
N LYS A 211 -14.08 -25.69 -19.09
CA LYS A 211 -14.08 -25.66 -17.63
C LYS A 211 -15.10 -24.66 -17.10
N LYS A 212 -15.81 -25.05 -16.04
CA LYS A 212 -16.78 -24.16 -15.37
C LYS A 212 -16.08 -23.13 -14.47
N TYR A 213 -16.58 -21.91 -14.51
CA TYR A 213 -16.12 -20.83 -13.62
C TYR A 213 -16.65 -21.01 -12.20
N LYS A 214 -15.81 -21.43 -11.26
CA LYS A 214 -16.25 -21.66 -9.85
C LYS A 214 -16.86 -20.41 -9.19
N SER A 215 -16.39 -19.23 -9.57
CA SER A 215 -16.77 -17.97 -8.91
C SER A 215 -17.80 -17.14 -9.68
N LEU A 216 -18.07 -17.45 -10.96
CA LEU A 216 -19.09 -16.73 -11.75
C LEU A 216 -20.49 -17.35 -11.58
N PRO A 217 -21.58 -16.58 -11.81
CA PRO A 217 -22.94 -17.10 -11.78
C PRO A 217 -23.12 -18.29 -12.72
N TYR A 218 -23.72 -19.37 -12.21
CA TYR A 218 -24.03 -20.60 -12.96
C TYR A 218 -22.82 -21.28 -13.63
N GLY A 219 -21.59 -20.90 -13.25
CA GLY A 219 -20.37 -21.43 -13.86
C GLY A 219 -20.11 -20.95 -15.28
N ARG A 220 -20.80 -19.90 -15.74
CA ARG A 220 -20.75 -19.39 -17.11
C ARG A 220 -20.03 -18.04 -17.20
N PRO A 221 -19.49 -17.69 -18.38
CA PRO A 221 -18.98 -16.35 -18.65
C PRO A 221 -20.05 -15.28 -18.43
N LEU A 222 -19.61 -14.07 -18.11
CA LEU A 222 -20.46 -12.89 -18.11
C LEU A 222 -20.83 -12.53 -19.55
N THR A 223 -22.04 -12.02 -19.75
CA THR A 223 -22.57 -11.65 -21.08
C THR A 223 -22.89 -10.15 -21.19
N ASP A 224 -22.54 -9.37 -20.17
CA ASP A 224 -22.82 -7.94 -20.10
C ASP A 224 -21.74 -7.15 -20.87
N SER A 225 -22.00 -6.90 -22.16
CA SER A 225 -21.07 -6.18 -23.05
C SER A 225 -20.79 -4.74 -22.58
N ALA A 226 -21.75 -4.10 -21.91
CA ALA A 226 -21.57 -2.76 -21.36
C ALA A 226 -20.58 -2.77 -20.19
N LEU A 227 -20.65 -3.79 -19.32
CA LEU A 227 -19.66 -3.99 -18.27
C LEU A 227 -18.28 -4.31 -18.85
N GLN A 228 -18.20 -5.14 -19.90
CA GLN A 228 -16.94 -5.46 -20.55
C GLN A 228 -16.24 -4.20 -21.06
N LYS A 229 -16.97 -3.36 -21.79
CA LYS A 229 -16.44 -2.07 -22.25
C LYS A 229 -15.99 -1.18 -21.10
N CYS A 230 -16.80 -1.08 -20.04
CA CYS A 230 -16.44 -0.30 -18.86
C CYS A 230 -15.14 -0.79 -18.19
N LEU A 231 -14.89 -2.10 -18.18
CA LEU A 231 -13.64 -2.67 -17.65
C LEU A 231 -12.45 -2.39 -18.56
N ILE A 232 -12.62 -2.50 -19.88
CA ILE A 232 -11.58 -2.16 -20.87
C ILE A 232 -11.17 -0.69 -20.70
N ASP A 233 -12.14 0.23 -20.74
CA ASP A 233 -11.88 1.66 -20.60
C ASP A 233 -11.20 1.96 -19.26
N PHE A 234 -11.66 1.33 -18.18
CA PHE A 234 -11.07 1.50 -16.86
C PHE A 234 -9.62 1.00 -16.76
N PHE A 235 -9.31 -0.14 -17.35
CA PHE A 235 -7.96 -0.72 -17.31
C PHE A 235 -6.98 0.00 -18.24
N ALA A 236 -7.46 0.61 -19.33
CA ALA A 236 -6.65 1.43 -20.23
C ALA A 236 -6.18 2.75 -19.60
N GLU A 237 -6.84 3.22 -18.53
CA GLU A 237 -6.46 4.43 -17.78
C GLU A 237 -5.40 4.18 -16.68
N LEU A 238 -4.98 2.93 -16.44
CA LEU A 238 -4.03 2.53 -15.39
C LEU A 238 -2.61 2.36 -15.93
#